data_AF-A0A818SPP0-F1
#
_entry.id   AF-A0A818SPP0-F1
#
_cell.length_a   1.000
_cell.length_b   1.000
_cell.length_c   1.000
_cell.angle_alpha   90.00
_cell.angle_beta   90.00
_cell.angle_gamma   90.00
#
_symmetry.space_group_name_H-M   'P 1'
#
loop_
_entity.id
_entity.type
_entity.pdbx_description
1 polymer ?
#
loop_
_entity_poly.entity_id
_entity_poly.type
_entity_poly.pdbx_seq_one_letter_code
_entity_poly.pdbx_strand_id
1 'polypeptide(L)'
;MKAVIWTDVAQSFIMFFGVVLSIVFGFSDAGGIKKVLEIAIAGQRINFFNISFDPTIRYTIWTALLGGTCYASSCACILQTQTQRYMCVNSTREAQKATWMNTFMIVLLIILCGIVGLLIYAKYHDCDPLKAKLVSRSDQFYPLFVMETFSRFPGLTGLFIAAVMSGSLSSISSGVNSIATVIMEDIWKPLTPTRLPSDKLQTTISKYMCER
;
A
#
# COMPACT_ATOMS: atom_id res chain seq x y z
N MET A 1 4.98 -12.44 -16.58
CA MET A 1 5.68 -11.67 -15.53
C MET A 1 6.24 -10.33 -16.01
N LYS A 2 7.08 -10.27 -17.05
CA LYS A 2 7.66 -8.98 -17.51
C LYS A 2 6.64 -7.85 -17.76
N ALA A 3 5.54 -8.14 -18.46
CA ALA A 3 4.50 -7.14 -18.72
C ALA A 3 3.81 -6.64 -17.43
N VAL A 4 3.51 -7.56 -16.50
CA VAL A 4 2.89 -7.25 -15.19
C VAL A 4 3.82 -6.37 -14.34
N ILE A 5 5.13 -6.61 -14.38
CA ILE A 5 6.11 -5.79 -13.65
C ILE A 5 6.10 -4.35 -14.19
N TRP A 6 6.04 -4.16 -15.51
CA TRP A 6 5.99 -2.82 -16.10
C TRP A 6 4.70 -2.06 -15.76
N THR A 7 3.55 -2.76 -15.71
CA THR A 7 2.29 -2.13 -15.27
C THR A 7 2.36 -1.74 -13.79
N ASP A 8 2.95 -2.57 -12.93
CA ASP A 8 3.14 -2.26 -11.51
C ASP A 8 4.04 -1.03 -11.30
N VAL A 9 5.10 -0.92 -12.10
CA VAL A 9 6.01 0.24 -12.08
C VAL A 9 5.27 1.50 -12.50
N ALA A 10 4.57 1.49 -13.63
CA ALA A 10 3.81 2.65 -14.12
C ALA A 10 2.77 3.12 -13.09
N GLN A 11 2.04 2.18 -12.50
CA GLN A 11 1.06 2.48 -11.46
C GLN A 11 1.70 3.03 -10.18
N SER A 12 2.85 2.49 -9.75
CA SER A 12 3.58 3.01 -8.60
C SER A 12 3.99 4.47 -8.80
N PHE A 13 4.45 4.83 -10.01
CA PHE A 13 4.73 6.22 -10.36
C PHE A 13 3.50 7.11 -10.27
N ILE A 14 2.36 6.67 -10.81
CA ILE A 14 1.10 7.45 -10.76
C ILE A 14 0.64 7.63 -9.31
N MET A 15 0.75 6.60 -8.46
CA MET A 15 0.41 6.69 -7.04
C MET A 15 1.30 7.69 -6.30
N PHE A 16 2.62 7.61 -6.46
CA PHE A 16 3.56 8.57 -5.86
C PHE A 16 3.28 10.00 -6.33
N PHE A 17 3.06 10.17 -7.63
CA PHE A 17 2.72 11.47 -8.20
C PHE A 17 1.41 12.03 -7.61
N GLY A 18 0.37 11.21 -7.51
CA GLY A 18 -0.91 11.60 -6.92
C GLY A 18 -0.80 12.01 -5.45
N VAL A 19 0.00 11.30 -4.67
CA VAL A 19 0.29 11.65 -3.27
C VAL A 19 1.04 12.97 -3.18
N VAL A 20 2.10 13.17 -3.96
CA VAL A 20 2.87 14.43 -3.96
C VAL A 20 2.00 15.61 -4.37
N LEU A 21 1.19 15.47 -5.42
CA LEU A 21 0.25 16.52 -5.84
C LEU A 21 -0.79 16.82 -4.75
N SER A 22 -1.30 15.78 -4.08
CA SER A 22 -2.26 15.94 -2.97
C SER A 22 -1.65 16.76 -1.83
N ILE A 23 -0.36 16.59 -1.57
CA ILE A 23 0.36 17.37 -0.55
C ILE A 23 0.51 18.83 -1.01
N VAL A 24 0.97 19.07 -2.24
CA VAL A 24 1.21 20.42 -2.76
C VAL A 24 -0.08 21.24 -2.80
N PHE A 25 -1.14 20.70 -3.43
CA PHE A 25 -2.42 21.38 -3.51
C PHE A 25 -3.12 21.42 -2.16
N GLY A 26 -3.01 20.37 -1.34
CA GLY A 26 -3.57 20.34 0.00
C GLY A 26 -3.02 21.43 0.91
N PHE A 27 -1.71 21.68 0.88
CA PHE A 27 -1.13 22.79 1.64
C PHE A 27 -1.57 24.16 1.10
N SER A 28 -1.71 24.30 -0.22
CA SER A 28 -2.19 25.54 -0.84
C SER A 28 -3.63 25.86 -0.40
N ASP A 29 -4.52 24.85 -0.42
CA ASP A 29 -5.92 25.01 -0.06
C ASP A 29 -6.12 25.24 1.45
N ALA A 30 -5.28 24.62 2.29
CA ALA A 30 -5.37 24.74 3.75
C ALA A 30 -4.75 26.04 4.31
N GLY A 31 -4.28 26.97 3.46
CA GLY A 31 -3.66 28.22 3.90
C GLY A 31 -2.19 28.09 4.33
N GLY A 32 -1.51 27.03 3.89
CA GLY A 32 -0.09 26.80 4.07
C GLY A 32 0.28 25.82 5.19
N ILE A 33 1.56 25.41 5.20
CA ILE A 33 2.09 24.39 6.11
C ILE A 33 1.92 24.76 7.58
N LYS A 34 2.14 26.04 7.93
CA LYS A 34 2.04 26.53 9.31
C LYS A 34 0.64 26.33 9.88
N LYS A 35 -0.40 26.68 9.09
CA LYS A 35 -1.79 26.57 9.54
C LYS A 35 -2.20 25.13 9.78
N VAL A 36 -1.80 24.22 8.88
CA VAL A 36 -2.03 22.78 9.01
C VAL A 36 -1.36 22.24 10.28
N LEU A 37 -0.13 22.66 10.55
CA LEU A 37 0.61 22.23 11.74
C LEU A 37 -0.04 22.73 13.03
N GLU A 38 -0.47 24.00 13.08
CA GLU A 38 -1.21 24.56 14.21
C GLU A 38 -2.51 23.79 14.50
N ILE A 39 -3.30 23.49 13.46
CA ILE A 39 -4.54 22.71 13.60
C ILE A 39 -4.23 21.29 14.10
N ALA A 40 -3.18 20.66 13.55
CA ALA A 40 -2.78 19.31 13.96
C ALA A 40 -2.29 19.23 15.41
N ILE A 41 -1.56 20.24 15.88
CA ILE A 41 -1.11 20.35 17.28
C ILE A 41 -2.30 20.61 18.20
N ALA A 42 -3.16 21.57 17.86
CA ALA A 42 -4.38 21.87 18.63
C ALA A 42 -5.29 20.64 18.74
N GLY A 43 -5.39 19.86 17.66
CA GLY A 43 -6.13 18.60 17.59
C GLY A 43 -5.45 17.39 18.24
N GLN A 44 -4.28 17.57 18.87
CA GLN A 44 -3.49 16.51 19.50
C GLN A 44 -3.21 15.32 18.56
N ARG A 45 -3.02 15.60 17.25
CA ARG A 45 -2.78 14.58 16.22
C ARG A 45 -1.31 14.22 16.05
N ILE A 46 -0.41 15.03 16.62
CA ILE A 46 1.05 14.84 16.52
C ILE A 46 1.56 14.31 17.86
N ASN A 47 1.64 12.99 17.97
CA ASN A 47 2.15 12.28 19.14
C ASN A 47 3.20 11.25 18.69
N PHE A 48 4.43 11.71 18.44
CA PHE A 48 5.50 10.84 17.93
C PHE A 48 6.07 9.88 18.98
N PHE A 49 6.08 10.28 20.25
CA PHE A 49 6.80 9.58 21.32
C PHE A 49 5.87 9.09 22.44
N ASN A 50 4.85 8.29 22.09
CA ASN A 50 4.04 7.62 23.09
C ASN A 50 4.77 6.38 23.64
N ILE A 51 5.48 6.56 24.76
CA ILE A 51 6.26 5.52 25.45
C ILE A 51 5.39 4.91 26.55
N SER A 52 4.39 4.13 26.16
CA SER A 52 3.58 3.33 27.08
C SER A 52 3.72 1.84 26.76
N PHE A 53 3.74 1.01 27.79
CA PHE A 53 3.73 -0.45 27.69
C PHE A 53 2.31 -1.04 27.81
N ASP A 54 1.28 -0.18 27.86
CA ASP A 54 -0.10 -0.62 27.91
C ASP A 54 -0.51 -1.33 26.60
N PRO A 55 -0.88 -2.62 26.63
CA PRO A 55 -1.26 -3.38 25.45
C PRO A 55 -2.59 -2.95 24.84
N THR A 56 -3.41 -2.13 25.52
CA THR A 56 -4.66 -1.59 24.99
C THR A 56 -4.43 -0.42 24.03
N ILE A 57 -3.25 0.22 24.09
CA ILE A 57 -2.89 1.34 23.23
C ILE A 57 -2.37 0.80 21.89
N ARG A 58 -3.13 1.06 20.82
CA ARG A 58 -2.82 0.55 19.46
C ARG A 58 -1.46 1.00 18.92
N TYR A 59 -1.07 2.25 19.18
CA TYR A 59 0.16 2.84 18.64
C TYR A 59 1.02 3.40 19.76
N THR A 60 2.13 2.72 20.02
CA THR A 60 3.19 3.13 20.93
C THR A 60 4.52 3.02 20.20
N ILE A 61 5.59 3.57 20.77
CA ILE A 61 6.93 3.42 20.19
C ILE A 61 7.33 1.95 20.07
N TRP A 62 6.85 1.09 20.98
CA TRP A 62 7.13 -0.34 21.01
C TRP A 62 6.39 -1.09 19.91
N THR A 63 5.10 -0.80 19.70
CA THR A 63 4.35 -1.44 18.61
C THR A 63 4.85 -0.96 17.25
N ALA A 64 5.30 0.29 17.14
CA ALA A 64 5.94 0.80 15.93
C ALA A 64 7.31 0.14 15.67
N LEU A 65 8.20 0.08 16.67
CA LEU A 65 9.54 -0.45 16.49
C LEU A 65 9.54 -1.97 16.36
N LEU A 66 9.01 -2.69 17.35
CA LEU A 66 9.01 -4.16 17.35
C LEU A 66 7.97 -4.71 16.39
N GLY A 67 6.71 -4.25 16.52
CA GLY A 67 5.62 -4.72 15.66
C GLY A 67 5.84 -4.36 14.19
N GLY A 68 6.23 -3.11 13.91
CA GLY A 68 6.52 -2.65 12.56
C GLY A 68 7.70 -3.37 11.92
N THR A 69 8.81 -3.56 12.66
CA THR A 69 9.99 -4.28 12.13
C THR A 69 9.69 -5.75 11.89
N CYS A 70 9.01 -6.43 12.82
CA CYS A 70 8.60 -7.83 12.65
C CYS A 70 7.64 -7.97 11.46
N TYR A 71 6.66 -7.09 11.32
CA TYR A 71 5.72 -7.09 10.19
C TYR A 71 6.44 -6.87 8.86
N ALA A 72 7.28 -5.83 8.75
CA ALA A 72 8.03 -5.54 7.54
C ALA A 72 8.95 -6.70 7.14
N SER A 73 9.64 -7.31 8.12
CA SER A 73 10.50 -8.48 7.89
C SER A 73 9.69 -9.68 7.43
N SER A 74 8.50 -9.92 8.01
CA SER A 74 7.61 -11.00 7.61
C SER A 74 7.16 -10.83 6.15
N CYS A 75 6.76 -9.61 5.77
CA CYS A 75 6.39 -9.29 4.40
C CYS A 75 7.57 -9.47 3.42
N ALA A 76 8.79 -9.13 3.83
CA ALA A 76 9.97 -9.21 2.96
C ALA A 76 10.55 -10.63 2.83
N CYS A 77 10.50 -11.45 3.89
CA CYS A 77 11.20 -12.73 3.96
C CYS A 77 10.28 -13.95 3.80
N ILE A 78 9.04 -13.88 4.28
CA ILE A 78 8.14 -15.03 4.39
C ILE A 78 7.10 -15.01 3.26
N LEU A 79 6.71 -13.81 2.80
CA LEU A 79 5.65 -13.68 1.83
C LEU A 79 6.06 -14.22 0.46
N GLN A 80 5.32 -15.22 -0.02
CA GLN A 80 5.62 -15.91 -1.27
C GLN A 80 5.70 -14.99 -2.49
N THR A 81 4.89 -13.92 -2.54
CA THR A 81 4.94 -12.92 -3.63
C THR A 81 6.32 -12.27 -3.74
N GLN A 82 6.99 -12.01 -2.62
CA GLN A 82 8.31 -11.37 -2.58
C GLN A 82 9.41 -12.37 -2.91
N THR A 83 9.33 -13.59 -2.39
CA THR A 83 10.26 -14.68 -2.73
C THR A 83 10.27 -14.97 -4.23
N GLN A 84 9.09 -15.01 -4.87
CA GLN A 84 8.97 -15.16 -6.32
C GLN A 84 9.68 -14.05 -7.10
N ARG A 85 9.60 -12.80 -6.62
CA ARG A 85 10.29 -11.66 -7.22
C ARG A 85 11.81 -11.76 -7.10
N TYR A 86 12.33 -12.26 -5.97
CA TYR A 86 13.76 -12.48 -5.80
C TYR A 86 14.33 -13.54 -6.75
N MET A 87 13.58 -14.61 -7.01
CA MET A 87 13.98 -15.68 -7.95
C MET A 87 14.00 -15.22 -9.41
N CYS A 88 13.38 -14.09 -9.74
CA CYS A 88 13.41 -13.52 -11.09
C CYS A 88 14.69 -12.72 -11.39
N VAL A 89 15.56 -12.52 -10.39
CA VAL A 89 16.79 -11.74 -10.50
C VAL A 89 17.99 -12.67 -10.63
N ASN A 90 18.92 -12.34 -11.53
CA ASN A 90 20.05 -13.20 -11.88
C ASN A 90 21.12 -13.33 -10.77
N SER A 91 21.06 -12.49 -9.72
CA SER A 91 22.08 -12.45 -8.67
C SER A 91 21.47 -12.06 -7.32
N THR A 92 22.00 -12.65 -6.25
CA THR A 92 21.63 -12.34 -4.85
C THR A 92 21.91 -10.88 -4.50
N ARG A 93 23.01 -10.30 -5.01
CA ARG A 93 23.37 -8.90 -4.75
C ARG A 93 22.37 -7.93 -5.39
N GLU A 94 21.90 -8.25 -6.59
CA GLU A 94 20.87 -7.46 -7.28
C GLU A 94 19.51 -7.59 -6.57
N ALA A 95 19.16 -8.80 -6.09
CA ALA A 95 17.97 -9.00 -5.28
C ALA A 95 18.02 -8.19 -3.97
N GLN A 96 19.15 -8.19 -3.26
CA GLN A 96 19.36 -7.36 -2.05
C GLN A 96 19.20 -5.87 -2.34
N LYS A 97 19.80 -5.39 -3.43
CA LYS A 97 19.68 -3.99 -3.85
C LYS A 97 18.22 -3.62 -4.16
N ALA A 98 17.50 -4.48 -4.88
CA ALA A 98 16.08 -4.29 -5.17
C ALA A 98 15.24 -4.24 -3.88
N THR A 99 15.53 -5.12 -2.91
CA THR A 99 14.85 -5.10 -1.61
C THR A 99 15.11 -3.82 -0.83
N TRP A 100 16.36 -3.33 -0.77
CA TRP A 100 16.68 -2.06 -0.11
C TRP A 100 15.98 -0.87 -0.78
N MET A 101 15.95 -0.83 -2.11
CA MET A 101 15.21 0.19 -2.85
C MET A 101 13.71 0.14 -2.55
N ASN A 102 13.11 -1.06 -2.51
CA ASN A 102 11.71 -1.24 -2.16
C ASN A 102 11.42 -0.76 -0.72
N THR A 103 12.25 -1.14 0.25
CA THR A 103 12.12 -0.69 1.65
C THR A 103 12.16 0.82 1.76
N PHE A 104 13.11 1.47 1.09
CA PHE A 104 13.21 2.93 1.07
C PHE A 104 11.95 3.59 0.49
N MET A 105 11.45 3.09 -0.65
CA MET A 105 10.23 3.62 -1.27
C MET A 105 9.00 3.44 -0.37
N ILE A 106 8.85 2.31 0.32
CA ILE A 106 7.74 2.08 1.26
C ILE A 106 7.81 3.06 2.42
N VAL A 107 8.99 3.23 3.04
CA VAL A 107 9.18 4.19 4.15
C VAL A 107 8.84 5.61 3.70
N LEU A 108 9.32 6.02 2.51
CA LEU A 108 8.99 7.32 1.94
C LEU A 108 7.48 7.48 1.73
N LEU A 109 6.81 6.48 1.16
CA LEU A 109 5.36 6.52 0.94
C LEU A 109 4.58 6.62 2.26
N ILE A 110 4.98 5.88 3.30
CA ILE A 110 4.35 5.96 4.63
C ILE A 110 4.45 7.39 5.20
N ILE A 111 5.62 8.03 5.09
CA ILE A 111 5.82 9.42 5.55
C ILE A 111 4.90 10.37 4.77
N LEU A 112 4.86 10.25 3.45
CA LEU A 112 4.00 11.09 2.60
C LEU A 112 2.51 10.88 2.93
N CYS A 113 2.06 9.64 3.10
CA CYS A 113 0.70 9.33 3.52
C CYS A 113 0.37 9.90 4.91
N GLY A 114 1.34 9.93 5.84
CA GLY A 114 1.19 10.60 7.13
C GLY A 114 0.94 12.10 7.00
N ILE A 115 1.67 12.77 6.11
CA ILE A 115 1.47 14.20 5.80
C ILE A 115 0.09 14.43 5.20
N VAL A 116 -0.33 13.60 4.24
CA VAL A 116 -1.69 13.64 3.68
C VAL A 116 -2.75 13.45 4.76
N GLY A 117 -2.54 12.53 5.72
CA GLY A 117 -3.45 12.34 6.85
C GLY A 117 -3.64 13.60 7.69
N LEU A 118 -2.57 14.36 7.93
CA LEU A 118 -2.65 15.67 8.61
C LEU A 118 -3.41 16.70 7.78
N LEU A 119 -3.23 16.71 6.46
CA LEU A 119 -3.95 17.60 5.54
C LEU A 119 -5.45 17.30 5.53
N ILE A 120 -5.83 16.03 5.44
CA ILE A 120 -7.21 15.57 5.54
C ILE A 120 -7.81 16.02 6.88
N TYR A 121 -7.08 15.83 7.99
CA TYR A 121 -7.54 16.27 9.30
C TYR A 121 -7.74 17.78 9.35
N ALA A 122 -6.78 18.57 8.85
CA ALA A 122 -6.89 20.03 8.83
C ALA A 122 -8.07 20.53 7.98
N LYS A 123 -8.34 19.88 6.84
CA LYS A 123 -9.46 20.23 5.94
C LYS A 123 -10.82 19.92 6.56
N TYR A 124 -10.94 18.81 7.28
CA TYR A 124 -12.22 18.34 7.84
C TYR A 124 -12.35 18.55 9.35
N HIS A 125 -11.52 19.40 9.95
CA HIS A 125 -11.53 19.60 11.40
C HIS A 125 -12.82 20.29 11.90
N ASP A 126 -13.39 21.19 11.09
CA ASP A 126 -14.62 21.92 11.39
C ASP A 126 -15.89 21.15 10.98
N CYS A 127 -15.81 20.39 9.89
CA CYS A 127 -16.93 19.66 9.30
C CYS A 127 -16.51 18.23 8.99
N ASP A 128 -16.96 17.29 9.83
CA ASP A 128 -16.67 15.86 9.69
C ASP A 128 -17.52 15.26 8.56
N PRO A 129 -16.92 14.80 7.44
CA PRO A 129 -17.68 14.30 6.31
C PRO A 129 -18.38 12.97 6.61
N LEU A 130 -18.00 12.25 7.67
CA LEU A 130 -18.68 11.03 8.11
C LEU A 130 -20.03 11.38 8.78
N LYS A 131 -20.05 12.43 9.60
CA LYS A 131 -21.30 12.96 10.18
C LYS A 131 -22.19 13.63 9.14
N ALA A 132 -21.58 14.29 8.16
CA ALA A 132 -22.29 14.89 7.03
C ALA A 132 -22.81 13.86 6.00
N LYS A 133 -22.56 12.56 6.21
CA LYS A 133 -22.93 11.45 5.30
C LYS A 133 -22.36 11.58 3.88
N LEU A 134 -21.24 12.28 3.73
CA LEU A 134 -20.49 12.36 2.48
C LEU A 134 -19.64 11.10 2.26
N VAL A 135 -19.25 10.43 3.35
CA VAL A 135 -18.53 9.15 3.34
C VAL A 135 -19.18 8.16 4.30
N SER A 136 -19.18 6.89 3.93
CA SER A 136 -19.73 5.80 4.75
C SER A 136 -18.69 5.19 5.68
N ARG A 137 -17.41 5.31 5.35
CA ARG A 137 -16.30 4.69 6.09
C ARG A 137 -15.06 5.57 6.08
N SER A 138 -14.18 5.37 7.07
CA SER A 138 -12.98 6.18 7.26
C SER A 138 -11.88 5.96 6.22
N ASP A 139 -11.87 4.83 5.51
CA ASP A 139 -10.96 4.58 4.39
C ASP A 139 -11.28 5.46 3.16
N GLN A 140 -12.47 6.05 3.11
CA GLN A 140 -12.91 6.90 2.00
C GLN A 140 -12.49 8.37 2.14
N PHE A 141 -11.91 8.79 3.27
CA PHE A 141 -11.47 10.18 3.45
C PHE A 141 -10.42 10.60 2.42
N TYR A 142 -9.46 9.73 2.07
CA TYR A 142 -8.42 10.09 1.11
C TYR A 142 -8.95 10.22 -0.32
N PRO A 143 -9.73 9.26 -0.86
CA PRO A 143 -10.43 9.45 -2.12
C PRO A 143 -11.29 10.72 -2.17
N LEU A 144 -12.07 11.01 -1.12
CA LEU A 144 -12.86 12.24 -1.04
C LEU A 144 -11.97 13.49 -1.11
N PHE A 145 -10.89 13.50 -0.33
CA PHE A 145 -9.93 14.60 -0.31
C PHE A 145 -9.32 14.85 -1.69
N VAL A 146 -8.93 13.78 -2.39
CA VAL A 146 -8.38 13.86 -3.76
C VAL A 146 -9.42 14.39 -4.74
N MET A 147 -10.67 13.91 -4.66
CA MET A 147 -11.78 14.39 -5.51
C MET A 147 -12.01 15.89 -5.36
N GLU A 148 -12.02 16.40 -4.13
CA GLU A 148 -12.23 17.82 -3.86
C GLU A 148 -11.03 18.68 -4.27
N THR A 149 -9.82 18.23 -3.93
CA THR A 149 -8.58 18.98 -4.18
C THR A 149 -8.26 19.07 -5.68
N PHE A 150 -8.55 18.01 -6.44
CA PHE A 150 -8.29 17.97 -7.89
C PHE A 150 -9.53 18.29 -8.73
N SER A 151 -10.62 18.78 -8.12
CA SER A 151 -11.85 19.16 -8.83
C SER A 151 -11.62 20.15 -9.99
N ARG A 152 -10.58 20.99 -9.89
CA ARG A 152 -10.17 21.95 -10.92
C ARG A 152 -9.46 21.31 -12.13
N PHE A 153 -8.91 20.11 -11.98
CA PHE A 153 -8.14 19.41 -13.01
C PHE A 153 -8.91 18.16 -13.49
N PRO A 154 -9.82 18.31 -14.47
CA PRO A 154 -10.60 17.19 -14.97
C PRO A 154 -9.67 16.09 -15.51
N GLY A 155 -9.90 14.86 -15.08
CA GLY A 155 -9.12 13.68 -15.47
C GLY A 155 -8.04 13.24 -14.47
N LEU A 156 -7.45 14.15 -13.69
CA LEU A 156 -6.40 13.78 -12.72
C LEU A 156 -6.94 12.89 -11.61
N THR A 157 -8.12 13.21 -11.11
CA THR A 157 -8.85 12.41 -10.12
C THR A 157 -9.17 11.01 -10.64
N GLY A 158 -9.65 10.92 -11.90
CA GLY A 158 -9.96 9.64 -12.54
C GLY A 158 -8.71 8.79 -12.73
N LEU A 159 -7.61 9.41 -13.16
CA LEU A 159 -6.31 8.75 -13.30
C LEU A 159 -5.80 8.21 -11.96
N PHE A 160 -5.93 9.00 -10.88
CA PHE A 160 -5.54 8.57 -9.53
C PHE A 160 -6.37 7.37 -9.05
N ILE A 161 -7.70 7.46 -9.13
CA ILE A 161 -8.59 6.37 -8.70
C ILE A 161 -8.35 5.12 -9.54
N ALA A 162 -8.17 5.26 -10.86
CA ALA A 162 -7.85 4.14 -11.75
C ALA A 162 -6.51 3.47 -11.36
N ALA A 163 -5.48 4.25 -11.04
CA ALA A 163 -4.19 3.71 -10.61
C ALA A 163 -4.28 2.97 -9.27
N VAL A 164 -5.02 3.51 -8.29
CA VAL A 164 -5.24 2.84 -7.00
C VAL A 164 -5.98 1.52 -7.21
N MET A 165 -7.06 1.51 -8.00
CA MET A 165 -7.82 0.29 -8.30
C MET A 165 -6.98 -0.74 -9.05
N SER A 166 -6.21 -0.31 -10.06
CA SER A 166 -5.23 -1.16 -10.74
C SER A 166 -4.26 -1.79 -9.74
N GLY A 167 -3.83 -1.05 -8.72
CA GLY A 167 -2.86 -1.54 -7.74
C GLY A 167 -3.40 -2.53 -6.75
N SER A 168 -4.64 -2.29 -6.33
CA SER A 168 -5.40 -3.28 -5.58
C SER A 168 -5.54 -4.57 -6.38
N LEU A 169 -5.91 -4.49 -7.67
CA LEU A 169 -6.05 -5.66 -8.54
C LEU A 169 -4.72 -6.40 -8.74
N SER A 170 -3.61 -5.69 -8.97
CA SER A 170 -2.29 -6.30 -9.10
C SER A 170 -1.85 -7.04 -7.83
N SER A 171 -2.12 -6.44 -6.66
CA SER A 171 -1.83 -7.06 -5.36
C SER A 171 -2.65 -8.32 -5.13
N ILE A 172 -3.95 -8.29 -5.46
CA ILE A 172 -4.85 -9.44 -5.39
C ILE A 172 -4.36 -10.54 -6.33
N SER A 173 -4.08 -10.22 -7.59
CA SER A 173 -3.59 -11.19 -8.57
C SER A 173 -2.28 -11.85 -8.13
N SER A 174 -1.33 -11.08 -7.60
CA SER A 174 -0.07 -11.61 -7.07
C SER A 174 -0.30 -12.53 -5.87
N GLY A 175 -1.22 -12.17 -4.97
CA GLY A 175 -1.59 -12.97 -3.80
C GLY A 175 -2.24 -14.30 -4.20
N VAL A 176 -3.20 -14.27 -5.12
CA VAL A 176 -3.85 -15.48 -5.65
C VAL A 176 -2.83 -16.38 -6.35
N ASN A 177 -1.95 -15.82 -7.18
CA ASN A 177 -0.87 -16.57 -7.83
C ASN A 177 0.07 -17.25 -6.81
N SER A 178 0.36 -16.56 -5.71
CA SER A 178 1.18 -17.10 -4.62
C SER A 178 0.50 -18.25 -3.90
N ILE A 179 -0.79 -18.12 -3.59
CA ILE A 179 -1.60 -19.19 -2.98
C ILE A 179 -1.66 -20.40 -3.91
N ALA A 180 -1.91 -20.20 -5.20
CA ALA A 180 -1.87 -21.26 -6.20
C ALA A 180 -0.53 -21.99 -6.19
N THR A 181 0.58 -21.24 -6.13
CA THR A 181 1.92 -21.82 -6.09
C THR A 181 2.14 -22.64 -4.82
N VAL A 182 1.76 -22.13 -3.65
CA VAL A 182 1.88 -22.85 -2.36
C VAL A 182 1.04 -24.13 -2.36
N ILE A 183 -0.21 -24.09 -2.86
CA ILE A 183 -1.05 -25.28 -2.98
C ILE A 183 -0.40 -26.32 -3.89
N MET A 184 0.18 -25.91 -5.01
CA MET A 184 0.80 -26.83 -5.95
C MET A 184 2.11 -27.43 -5.44
N GLU A 185 3.01 -26.60 -4.90
CA GLU A 185 4.34 -27.00 -4.46
C GLU A 185 4.34 -27.68 -3.09
N ASP A 186 3.58 -27.15 -2.13
CA ASP A 186 3.67 -27.57 -0.72
C ASP A 186 2.56 -28.56 -0.30
N ILE A 187 1.44 -28.63 -1.04
CA ILE A 187 0.33 -29.54 -0.73
C ILE A 187 0.24 -30.65 -1.77
N TRP A 188 0.08 -30.30 -3.06
CA TRP A 188 -0.22 -31.28 -4.10
C TRP A 188 0.96 -32.20 -4.40
N LYS A 189 2.16 -31.64 -4.65
CA LYS A 189 3.35 -32.43 -4.98
C LYS A 189 3.74 -33.43 -3.86
N PRO A 190 3.74 -33.05 -2.57
CA PRO A 190 4.04 -33.99 -1.49
C PRO A 190 2.99 -35.09 -1.32
N LEU A 191 1.71 -34.80 -1.60
CA LEU A 191 0.61 -35.79 -1.48
C LEU A 191 0.49 -36.73 -2.69
N THR A 192 1.04 -36.35 -3.86
CA THR A 192 1.00 -37.16 -5.09
C THR A 192 2.37 -37.32 -5.75
N PRO A 193 3.37 -37.88 -5.04
CA PRO A 193 4.75 -37.96 -5.51
C PRO A 193 4.94 -38.77 -6.82
N THR A 194 4.01 -39.66 -7.15
CA THR A 194 4.04 -40.51 -8.35
C THR A 194 3.38 -39.89 -9.59
N ARG A 195 2.72 -38.74 -9.47
CA ARG A 195 2.15 -37.99 -10.60
C ARG A 195 2.55 -36.52 -10.50
N LEU A 196 3.73 -36.19 -11.04
CA LEU A 196 4.08 -34.81 -11.34
C LEU A 196 2.97 -34.24 -12.26
N PRO A 197 2.24 -33.19 -11.83
CA PRO A 197 1.22 -32.59 -12.68
C PRO A 197 1.93 -32.05 -13.93
N SER A 198 1.46 -32.45 -15.12
CA SER A 198 1.95 -31.94 -16.41
C SER A 198 1.95 -30.40 -16.37
N ASP A 199 2.95 -29.76 -16.98
CA ASP A 199 3.05 -28.28 -17.06
C ASP A 199 1.73 -27.64 -17.53
N LYS A 200 0.98 -28.34 -18.39
CA LYS A 200 -0.36 -27.94 -18.83
C LYS A 200 -1.38 -27.93 -17.69
N LEU A 201 -1.40 -28.94 -16.82
CA LEU A 201 -2.31 -29.01 -15.67
C LEU A 201 -1.96 -27.95 -14.62
N GLN A 202 -0.67 -27.73 -14.33
CA GLN A 202 -0.24 -26.66 -13.41
C GLN A 202 -0.66 -25.28 -13.93
N THR A 203 -0.49 -25.04 -15.24
CA THR A 203 -0.90 -23.81 -15.89
C THR A 203 -2.43 -23.64 -15.88
N THR A 204 -3.19 -24.72 -16.10
CA THR A 204 -4.67 -24.68 -16.07
C THR A 204 -5.22 -24.42 -14.67
N ILE A 205 -4.65 -25.04 -13.63
CA ILE A 205 -5.05 -24.79 -12.24
C ILE A 205 -4.73 -23.34 -11.85
N SER A 206 -3.54 -22.85 -12.21
CA SER A 206 -3.14 -21.46 -11.95
C SER A 206 -4.06 -20.46 -12.67
N LYS A 207 -4.47 -20.76 -13.91
CA LYS A 207 -5.44 -19.94 -14.66
C LYS A 207 -6.83 -19.98 -14.03
N TYR A 208 -7.32 -21.15 -13.64
CA TYR A 208 -8.64 -21.31 -13.03
C TYR A 208 -8.75 -20.60 -11.67
N MET A 209 -7.65 -20.52 -10.91
CA MET A 209 -7.60 -19.75 -9.66
C MET A 209 -7.51 -18.24 -9.90
N CYS A 210 -6.89 -17.78 -10.99
CA CYS A 210 -6.75 -16.36 -11.32
C CYS A 210 -7.98 -15.74 -12.02
N GLU A 211 -8.82 -16.55 -12.69
CA GLU A 211 -9.98 -16.09 -13.46
C GLU A 211 -11.30 -16.01 -12.66
N ARG A 212 -11.29 -16.28 -11.35
CA ARG A 212 -12.43 -16.10 -10.45
C ARG A 212 -12.22 -14.96 -9.47
#